data_AF-U6DY62-F1
#
_entry.id   AF-U6DY62-F1
#
_cell.length_a   1.000
_cell.length_b   1.000
_cell.length_c   1.000
_cell.angle_alpha   90.00
_cell.angle_beta   90.00
_cell.angle_gamma   90.00
#
_symmetry.space_group_name_H-M   'P 1'
#
loop_
_entity.id
_entity.type
_entity.pdbx_description
1 polymer ?
#
loop_
_entity_poly.entity_id
_entity_poly.type
_entity_poly.pdbx_seq_one_letter_code
_entity_poly.pdbx_strand_id
1 'polypeptide(L)'
;IGRTKFVHREHLGKELSYVIRTTALKPPPPHNLTIYFGSAYVALSREFTDFVLRDPRAVDLLHWSKDTFSPDEHFWVTLNRIPGVPGSM
;
A
#
# COMPACT_ATOMS: atom_id res chain seq x y z
N ILE A 1 8.78 -7.27 -6.38
CA ILE A 1 8.47 -8.67 -5.95
C ILE A 1 8.77 -8.87 -4.46
N GLY A 2 9.98 -8.64 -3.95
CA GLY A 2 10.29 -8.90 -2.53
C GLY A 2 9.45 -8.09 -1.51
N ARG A 3 9.20 -6.81 -1.78
CA ARG A 3 8.54 -5.86 -0.87
C ARG A 3 7.09 -6.20 -0.52
N THR A 4 6.40 -6.89 -1.41
CA THR A 4 4.96 -7.20 -1.30
C THR A 4 4.65 -8.69 -1.31
N LYS A 5 5.65 -9.55 -1.58
CA LYS A 5 5.47 -11.01 -1.59
C LYS A 5 5.43 -11.62 -0.18
N PHE A 6 6.15 -11.01 0.77
CA PHE A 6 6.28 -11.52 2.13
C PHE A 6 5.76 -10.53 3.15
N VAL A 7 5.31 -11.06 4.29
CA VAL A 7 4.97 -10.29 5.48
C VAL A 7 6.25 -9.67 6.06
N HIS A 8 6.18 -8.40 6.40
CA HIS A 8 7.23 -7.64 7.05
C HIS A 8 6.78 -7.24 8.46
N ARG A 9 7.72 -7.21 9.40
CA ARG A 9 7.46 -6.77 10.78
C ARG A 9 8.50 -5.76 11.20
N GLU A 10 8.10 -4.78 11.99
CA GLU A 10 9.04 -3.86 12.63
C GLU A 10 9.76 -4.55 13.79
N HIS A 11 11.04 -4.26 13.91
CA HIS A 11 11.81 -4.43 15.13
C HIS A 11 12.06 -3.04 15.71
N LEU A 12 11.53 -2.81 16.91
CA LEU A 12 11.73 -1.58 17.66
C LEU A 12 12.75 -1.83 18.76
N GLY A 13 13.97 -1.36 18.53
CA GLY A 13 15.08 -1.45 19.48
C GLY A 13 15.42 -0.08 20.09
N LYS A 14 16.08 -0.09 21.26
CA LYS A 14 16.55 1.15 21.92
C LYS A 14 17.64 1.86 21.12
N GLU A 15 18.50 1.11 20.44
CA GLU A 15 19.62 1.65 19.65
C GLU A 15 19.29 1.75 18.16
N LEU A 16 18.55 0.78 17.61
CA LEU A 16 18.16 0.75 16.21
C LEU A 16 16.78 0.15 16.04
N SER A 17 15.98 0.77 15.17
CA SER A 17 14.74 0.21 14.66
C SER A 17 14.86 -0.10 13.17
N TYR A 18 14.32 -1.24 12.73
CA TYR A 18 14.41 -1.70 11.34
C TYR A 18 13.24 -2.62 10.98
N VAL A 19 13.06 -2.89 9.69
CA VAL A 19 12.00 -3.76 9.19
C VAL A 19 12.57 -5.12 8.80
N ILE A 20 11.95 -6.20 9.28
CA ILE A 20 12.34 -7.58 9.05
C ILE A 20 11.39 -8.20 8.02
N ARG A 21 11.96 -8.72 6.93
CA ARG A 21 11.21 -9.62 6.02
C ARG A 21 11.08 -11.00 6.67
N THR A 22 9.85 -11.46 6.88
CA THR A 22 9.60 -12.82 7.39
C THR A 22 9.59 -13.85 6.25
N THR A 23 9.44 -15.13 6.59
CA THR A 23 9.23 -16.21 5.61
C THR A 23 7.75 -16.39 5.21
N ALA A 24 6.83 -15.72 5.91
CA ALA A 24 5.40 -15.84 5.63
C ALA A 24 5.03 -15.11 4.34
N LEU A 25 4.34 -15.81 3.44
CA LEU A 25 3.83 -15.25 2.19
C LEU A 25 2.58 -14.42 2.44
N LYS A 26 2.42 -13.34 1.68
CA LYS A 26 1.19 -12.56 1.65
C LYS A 26 0.15 -13.21 0.72
N PRO A 27 -1.15 -13.05 1.01
CA PRO A 27 -2.17 -13.33 0.01
C PRO A 27 -2.01 -12.39 -1.20
N PRO A 28 -2.59 -12.74 -2.37
CA PRO A 28 -2.61 -11.82 -3.49
C PRO A 28 -3.27 -10.47 -3.10
N PRO A 29 -2.96 -9.38 -3.82
CA PRO A 29 -3.64 -8.11 -3.62
C PRO A 29 -5.17 -8.26 -3.72
N PRO A 30 -5.94 -7.51 -2.90
CA PRO A 30 -7.39 -7.57 -2.94
C PRO A 30 -7.93 -7.03 -4.27
N HIS A 31 -9.16 -7.38 -4.61
CA HIS A 31 -9.88 -6.86 -5.79
C HIS A 31 -9.16 -7.08 -7.14
N ASN A 32 -8.27 -8.08 -7.20
CA ASN A 32 -7.43 -8.36 -8.37
C ASN A 32 -6.58 -7.15 -8.82
N LEU A 33 -6.20 -6.29 -7.87
CA LEU A 33 -5.42 -5.09 -8.15
C LEU A 33 -3.98 -5.44 -8.57
N THR A 34 -3.51 -4.80 -9.63
CA THR A 34 -2.09 -4.79 -9.98
C THR A 34 -1.37 -3.78 -9.11
N ILE A 35 -0.32 -4.22 -8.40
CA ILE A 35 0.48 -3.32 -7.56
C ILE A 35 1.48 -2.55 -8.42
N TYR A 36 1.48 -1.22 -8.28
CA TYR A 36 2.45 -0.32 -8.89
C TYR A 36 3.35 0.30 -7.82
N PHE A 37 4.55 0.74 -8.21
CA PHE A 37 5.48 1.45 -7.32
C PHE A 37 5.68 2.89 -7.80
N GLY A 38 5.81 3.82 -6.86
CA GLY A 38 5.87 5.25 -7.08
C GLY A 38 6.37 6.01 -5.84
N SER A 39 6.11 7.31 -5.80
CA SER A 39 6.54 8.19 -4.72
C SER A 39 5.69 8.01 -3.46
N ALA A 40 6.32 8.10 -2.29
CA ALA A 40 5.65 8.25 -0.99
C ALA A 40 4.96 9.61 -0.82
N TYR A 41 5.42 10.63 -1.56
CA TYR A 41 4.92 11.99 -1.52
C TYR A 41 3.91 12.23 -2.65
N VAL A 42 2.72 12.72 -2.29
CA VAL A 42 1.58 12.90 -3.20
C VAL A 42 0.84 14.21 -2.94
N ALA A 43 0.19 14.73 -3.98
CA ALA A 43 -0.83 15.77 -3.88
C ALA A 43 -2.16 15.15 -4.30
N LEU A 44 -3.16 15.16 -3.40
CA LEU A 44 -4.44 14.47 -3.60
C LEU A 44 -5.59 15.49 -3.60
N SER A 45 -6.59 15.27 -4.46
CA SER A 45 -7.83 16.06 -4.39
C SER A 45 -8.67 15.66 -3.18
N ARG A 46 -9.67 16.49 -2.85
CA ARG A 46 -10.64 16.18 -1.79
C ARG A 46 -11.42 14.90 -2.13
N GLU A 47 -11.86 14.78 -3.38
CA GLU A 47 -12.64 13.65 -3.88
C GLU A 47 -11.83 12.35 -3.85
N PHE A 48 -10.54 12.41 -4.20
CA PHE A 48 -9.67 11.24 -4.05
C PHE A 48 -9.48 10.87 -2.57
N THR A 49 -9.36 11.86 -1.68
CA THR A 49 -9.27 11.60 -0.24
C THR A 49 -10.55 10.94 0.28
N ASP A 50 -11.72 11.39 -0.15
CA ASP A 50 -13.01 10.77 0.20
C ASP A 50 -13.10 9.33 -0.33
N PHE A 51 -12.62 9.07 -1.54
CA PHE A 51 -12.48 7.73 -2.09
C PHE A 51 -11.57 6.85 -1.22
N VAL A 52 -10.39 7.33 -0.84
CA VAL A 52 -9.43 6.57 0.00
C VAL A 52 -10.06 6.14 1.32
N LEU A 53 -10.89 7.01 1.92
CA LEU A 53 -11.49 6.77 3.24
C LEU A 53 -12.73 5.87 3.21
N ARG A 54 -13.40 5.72 2.06
CA ARG A 54 -14.74 5.11 1.98
C ARG A 54 -14.85 3.95 1.00
N ASP A 55 -14.05 3.93 -0.06
CA ASP A 55 -14.15 2.87 -1.07
C ASP A 55 -13.53 1.57 -0.53
N PRO A 56 -14.25 0.43 -0.60
CA PRO A 56 -13.73 -0.87 -0.13
C PRO A 56 -12.40 -1.26 -0.76
N ARG A 57 -12.16 -0.89 -2.03
CA ARG A 57 -10.89 -1.20 -2.71
C ARG A 57 -9.72 -0.49 -2.05
N ALA A 58 -9.91 0.77 -1.66
CA ALA A 58 -8.89 1.55 -0.99
C ALA A 58 -8.63 1.08 0.44
N VAL A 59 -9.71 0.84 1.20
CA VAL A 59 -9.64 0.36 2.58
C VAL A 59 -8.98 -1.02 2.63
N ASP A 60 -9.40 -1.96 1.78
CA ASP A 60 -8.83 -3.31 1.76
C ASP A 60 -7.37 -3.31 1.32
N LEU A 61 -6.99 -2.46 0.35
CA LEU A 61 -5.59 -2.32 -0.05
C LEU A 61 -4.74 -1.74 1.09
N LEU A 62 -5.28 -0.81 1.88
CA LEU A 62 -4.59 -0.26 3.05
C LEU A 62 -4.35 -1.36 4.08
N HIS A 63 -5.38 -2.15 4.40
CA HIS A 63 -5.26 -3.30 5.29
C HIS A 63 -4.25 -4.32 4.78
N TRP A 64 -4.31 -4.67 3.50
CA TRP A 64 -3.36 -5.58 2.87
C TRP A 64 -1.92 -5.03 2.88
N SER A 65 -1.73 -3.72 2.84
CA SER A 65 -0.39 -3.09 2.78
C SER A 65 0.31 -2.96 4.14
N LYS A 66 -0.38 -3.16 5.28
CA LYS A 66 0.16 -2.88 6.63
C LYS A 66 1.49 -3.58 6.94
N ASP A 67 1.68 -4.79 6.44
CA ASP A 67 2.83 -5.64 6.67
C ASP A 67 3.64 -5.87 5.37
N THR A 68 3.66 -4.88 4.49
CA THR A 68 4.56 -4.81 3.34
C THR A 68 5.73 -3.89 3.63
N PHE A 69 6.78 -3.96 2.82
CA PHE A 69 7.94 -3.09 2.98
C PHE A 69 7.74 -1.74 2.27
N SER A 70 7.73 -0.66 3.06
CA SER A 70 7.50 0.73 2.63
C SER A 70 6.21 0.86 1.79
N PRO A 71 5.03 0.70 2.44
CA PRO A 71 3.74 0.68 1.76
C PRO A 71 3.34 2.00 1.09
N ASP A 72 3.86 3.10 1.60
CA ASP A 72 3.72 4.45 1.06
C ASP A 72 4.19 4.56 -0.39
N GLU A 73 5.17 3.77 -0.82
CA GLU A 73 5.66 3.78 -2.20
C GLU A 73 4.86 2.90 -3.17
N HIS A 74 3.78 2.23 -2.74
CA HIS A 74 2.88 1.53 -3.67
C HIS A 74 1.41 1.82 -3.46
N PHE A 75 0.99 2.20 -2.24
CA PHE A 75 -0.41 2.42 -1.91
C PHE A 75 -1.05 3.48 -2.83
N TRP A 76 -0.46 4.67 -2.89
CA TRP A 76 -1.04 5.79 -3.62
C TRP A 76 -1.10 5.57 -5.13
N VAL A 77 0.03 5.16 -5.71
CA VAL A 77 0.13 4.94 -7.16
C VAL A 77 -0.77 3.79 -7.61
N THR A 78 -0.96 2.76 -6.78
CA THR A 78 -1.87 1.66 -7.10
C THR A 78 -3.32 2.14 -7.15
N LEU A 79 -3.75 2.94 -6.17
CA LEU A 79 -5.10 3.51 -6.17
C LEU A 79 -5.34 4.48 -7.32
N ASN A 80 -4.34 5.30 -7.66
CA ASN A 80 -4.42 6.24 -8.77
C ASN A 80 -4.54 5.58 -10.15
N ARG A 81 -4.24 4.28 -10.25
CA ARG A 81 -4.34 3.48 -11.49
C ARG A 81 -5.70 2.80 -11.65
N ILE A 82 -6.59 2.91 -10.67
CA ILE A 82 -7.93 2.33 -10.75
C ILE A 82 -8.79 3.20 -11.68
N PRO A 83 -9.33 2.65 -12.79
CA PRO A 83 -10.16 3.43 -13.71
C PRO A 83 -11.40 4.01 -13.02
N GLY A 84 -11.66 5.29 -13.27
CA GLY A 84 -12.85 5.99 -12.78
C GLY A 84 -12.73 6.52 -11.34
N VAL A 85 -11.57 6.40 -10.69
CA VAL A 85 -11.28 7.05 -9.41
C VAL A 85 -10.94 8.53 -9.65
N PRO A 86 -11.34 9.47 -8.78
CA PRO A 86 -11.06 10.89 -8.98
C PRO A 86 -9.56 11.19 -9.20
N GLY A 87 -9.18 11.79 -10.34
CA GLY A 87 -7.78 12.10 -10.64
C GLY A 87 -6.93 10.92 -11.13
N SER A 88 -7.54 9.74 -11.36
CA SER A 88 -6.83 8.56 -11.88
C SER A 88 -6.17 8.83 -13.25
N MET A 89 -4.98 8.26 -13.46
CA MET A 89 -4.19 8.34 -14.71
C MET A 89 -3.75 6.99 -15.27
#